data_AF-A0A7W0VBM9-F1
#
_entry.id   AF-A0A7W0VBM9-F1
#
_cell.length_a   1.000
_cell.length_b   1.000
_cell.length_c   1.000
_cell.angle_alpha   90.00
_cell.angle_beta   90.00
_cell.angle_gamma   90.00
#
_symmetry.space_group_name_H-M   'P 1'
#
loop_
_entity.id
_entity.type
_entity.pdbx_description
1 polymer ?
#
loop_
_entity_poly.entity_id
_entity_poly.type
_entity_poly.pdbx_seq_one_letter_code
_entity_poly.pdbx_strand_id
1 'polypeptide(L)'
;MKTLAAALVLATATARIAFAQPGNVEPIDPDEPPPPPPGYTATPQTPQLLPPDRSESTALWLSLGGTLASYALVFGGASMAAGSNDSTSRLASSAASVGLVGTLVAPTFGHWYGGKGFTRGFGLRLGAMAVGVTALVVAFSGCSFSFGHDSQDDDSECGRGETGGALLGLLAVSMWIGGTVDDIVQAPRRVRRRNSARFALTPLVQGDRAGLALVGAF
;
A
#
# COMPACT_ATOMS: atom_id res chain seq x y z
N MET A 1 -1.39 39.63 -12.09
CA MET A 1 -0.85 38.64 -11.14
C MET A 1 -0.37 37.42 -11.93
N LYS A 2 0.60 37.51 -12.85
CA LYS A 2 2.05 37.33 -12.68
C LYS A 2 2.51 36.64 -11.38
N THR A 3 3.21 35.52 -11.60
CA THR A 3 4.10 34.71 -10.74
C THR A 3 3.48 33.85 -9.64
N LEU A 4 3.20 32.58 -9.99
CA LEU A 4 3.58 31.45 -9.13
C LEU A 4 4.01 30.30 -10.04
N ALA A 5 5.32 30.14 -10.12
CA ALA A 5 6.00 29.02 -10.74
C ALA A 5 5.61 27.75 -9.98
N ALA A 6 4.66 26.99 -10.52
CA ALA A 6 4.48 25.60 -10.13
C ALA A 6 5.63 24.83 -10.76
N ALA A 7 6.71 24.69 -9.99
CA ALA A 7 7.78 23.78 -10.26
C ALA A 7 7.18 22.37 -10.43
N LEU A 8 6.92 22.02 -11.69
CA LEU A 8 6.76 20.66 -12.16
C LEU A 8 8.11 19.98 -11.96
N VAL A 9 8.41 19.61 -10.71
CA VAL A 9 9.36 18.54 -10.44
C VAL A 9 8.65 17.28 -10.87
N LEU A 10 8.74 17.05 -12.18
CA LEU A 10 8.59 15.78 -12.82
C LEU A 10 9.61 14.88 -12.12
N ALA A 11 9.17 14.25 -11.03
CA ALA A 11 9.89 13.17 -10.39
C ALA A 11 9.84 11.99 -11.37
N THR A 12 10.66 12.09 -12.42
CA THR A 12 11.24 10.97 -13.13
C THR A 12 12.14 10.22 -12.16
N ALA A 13 11.56 9.70 -11.08
CA ALA A 13 12.00 8.44 -10.53
C ALA A 13 11.55 7.43 -11.57
N THR A 14 12.41 7.19 -12.53
CA THR A 14 12.59 5.90 -13.18
C THR A 14 12.76 4.86 -12.09
N ALA A 15 11.66 4.53 -11.40
CA ALA A 15 11.47 3.23 -10.81
C ALA A 15 11.60 2.31 -12.01
N ARG A 16 12.80 1.76 -12.18
CA ARG A 16 12.97 0.51 -12.90
C ARG A 16 12.08 -0.48 -12.13
N ILE A 17 10.81 -0.53 -12.54
CA ILE A 17 9.95 -1.68 -12.34
C ILE A 17 10.67 -2.75 -13.14
N ALA A 18 11.63 -3.39 -12.48
CA ALA A 18 12.04 -4.73 -12.86
C ALA A 18 10.75 -5.54 -12.72
N PHE A 19 10.02 -5.67 -13.83
CA PHE A 19 9.12 -6.76 -14.03
C PHE A 19 9.91 -8.00 -13.63
N ALA A 20 9.58 -8.57 -12.48
CA ALA A 20 9.93 -9.95 -12.19
C ALA A 20 9.38 -10.73 -13.37
N GLN A 21 10.26 -11.15 -14.27
CA GLN A 21 9.87 -11.97 -15.39
C GLN A 21 9.22 -13.23 -14.81
N PRO A 22 7.99 -13.59 -15.22
CA PRO A 22 7.48 -14.91 -14.91
C PRO A 22 8.51 -15.91 -15.43
N GLY A 23 8.98 -16.75 -14.51
CA GLY A 23 10.15 -17.59 -14.70
C GLY A 23 10.15 -18.32 -16.02
N ASN A 24 11.33 -18.33 -16.65
CA ASN A 24 11.77 -19.37 -17.55
C ASN A 24 11.39 -20.73 -16.96
N VAL A 25 10.39 -21.36 -17.54
CA VAL A 25 10.32 -22.82 -17.51
C VAL A 25 11.41 -23.25 -18.46
N GLU A 26 12.55 -23.71 -17.92
CA GLU A 26 13.56 -24.38 -18.74
C GLU A 26 12.86 -25.52 -19.51
N PRO A 27 12.96 -25.57 -20.84
CA PRO A 27 12.52 -26.72 -21.61
C PRO A 27 13.21 -27.95 -21.06
N ILE A 28 12.43 -28.96 -20.67
CA ILE A 28 12.95 -30.27 -20.25
C ILE A 28 13.82 -30.79 -21.40
N ASP A 29 15.11 -30.97 -21.13
CA ASP A 29 16.06 -31.50 -22.09
C ASP A 29 15.74 -32.98 -22.32
N PRO A 30 15.33 -33.39 -23.54
CA PRO A 30 15.00 -34.78 -23.83
C PRO A 30 16.21 -35.73 -23.72
N ASP A 31 17.41 -35.20 -23.54
CA ASP A 31 18.65 -35.97 -23.34
C ASP A 31 18.96 -36.26 -21.86
N GLU A 32 18.03 -36.04 -20.92
CA GLU A 32 18.25 -36.37 -19.51
C GLU A 32 18.45 -37.91 -19.33
N PRO A 33 19.63 -38.36 -18.85
CA PRO A 33 19.95 -39.78 -18.78
C PRO A 33 19.11 -40.52 -17.73
N PRO A 34 18.90 -41.84 -17.91
CA PRO A 34 18.08 -42.64 -17.01
C PRO A 34 18.60 -42.59 -15.56
N PRO A 35 17.71 -42.76 -14.58
CA PRO A 35 18.08 -42.64 -13.17
C PRO A 35 19.22 -43.63 -12.84
N PRO A 36 20.30 -43.16 -12.21
CA PRO A 36 21.35 -44.03 -11.65
C PRO A 36 20.83 -45.22 -10.78
N PRO A 37 21.67 -46.25 -10.59
CA PRO A 37 21.32 -47.47 -9.85
C PRO A 37 21.21 -47.28 -8.32
N PRO A 38 20.54 -48.21 -7.60
CA PRO A 38 20.35 -48.15 -6.16
C PRO A 38 21.69 -48.14 -5.39
N GLY A 39 22.04 -46.97 -4.90
CA GLY A 39 23.26 -46.66 -4.14
C GLY A 39 23.52 -45.15 -3.97
N TYR A 40 22.52 -44.30 -4.25
CA TYR A 40 22.69 -42.85 -4.27
C TYR A 40 23.01 -42.32 -2.88
N THR A 41 24.27 -41.94 -2.73
CA THR A 41 24.66 -40.86 -1.83
C THR A 41 23.75 -39.67 -2.10
N ALA A 42 23.06 -39.18 -1.05
CA ALA A 42 22.18 -38.02 -1.12
C ALA A 42 22.81 -36.93 -1.98
N THR A 43 22.09 -36.48 -3.02
CA THR A 43 22.50 -35.36 -3.86
C THR A 43 22.86 -34.21 -2.93
N PRO A 44 24.07 -33.61 -3.07
CA PRO A 44 24.46 -32.45 -2.28
C PRO A 44 23.32 -31.44 -2.38
N GLN A 45 22.66 -31.14 -1.26
CA GLN A 45 21.61 -30.13 -1.27
C GLN A 45 22.27 -28.83 -1.69
N THR A 46 21.95 -28.35 -2.89
CA THR A 46 22.40 -27.04 -3.36
C THR A 46 22.01 -26.04 -2.27
N PRO A 47 22.97 -25.29 -1.70
CA PRO A 47 22.67 -24.33 -0.65
C PRO A 47 21.53 -23.44 -1.13
N GLN A 48 20.38 -23.48 -0.44
CA GLN A 48 19.29 -22.59 -0.80
C GLN A 48 19.78 -21.16 -0.64
N LEU A 49 19.94 -20.45 -1.76
CA LEU A 49 20.40 -19.08 -1.76
C LEU A 49 19.35 -18.25 -1.01
N LEU A 50 19.68 -17.84 0.23
CA LEU A 50 18.81 -16.98 1.00
C LEU A 50 18.52 -15.72 0.18
N PRO A 51 17.26 -15.24 0.12
CA PRO A 51 16.95 -14.01 -0.57
C PRO A 51 17.82 -12.87 -0.05
N PRO A 52 18.34 -11.96 -0.90
CA PRO A 52 19.23 -10.88 -0.48
C PRO A 52 18.56 -9.97 0.57
N ASP A 53 19.38 -9.33 1.42
CA ASP A 53 18.89 -8.38 2.42
C ASP A 53 18.16 -7.22 1.78
N ARG A 54 17.01 -6.89 2.35
CA ARG A 54 16.22 -5.75 1.94
C ARG A 54 16.55 -4.56 2.84
N SER A 55 16.61 -3.36 2.26
CA SER A 55 16.92 -2.14 3.01
C SER A 55 15.70 -1.60 3.75
N GLU A 56 15.85 -1.32 5.04
CA GLU A 56 14.79 -0.68 5.86
C GLU A 56 14.48 0.75 5.37
N SER A 57 15.48 1.50 4.92
CA SER A 57 15.30 2.87 4.46
C SER A 57 14.52 2.92 3.14
N THR A 58 14.75 1.96 2.25
CA THR A 58 13.97 1.84 1.00
C THR A 58 12.49 1.57 1.30
N ALA A 59 12.17 0.72 2.28
CA ALA A 59 10.80 0.45 2.68
C ALA A 59 10.10 1.71 3.22
N LEU A 60 10.81 2.49 4.03
CA LEU A 60 10.31 3.76 4.56
C LEU A 60 10.08 4.77 3.44
N TRP A 61 11.06 4.95 2.54
CA TRP A 61 10.95 5.87 1.40
C TRP A 61 9.84 5.49 0.42
N LEU A 62 9.64 4.20 0.15
CA LEU A 62 8.53 3.74 -0.69
C LEU A 62 7.17 4.08 -0.08
N SER A 63 7.02 3.86 1.23
CA SER A 63 5.77 4.18 1.94
C SER A 63 5.54 5.68 2.00
N LEU A 64 6.54 6.45 2.47
CA LEU A 64 6.43 7.89 2.66
C LEU A 64 6.34 8.64 1.32
N GLY A 65 7.24 8.33 0.39
CA GLY A 65 7.30 8.96 -0.93
C GLY A 65 6.05 8.69 -1.76
N GLY A 66 5.56 7.45 -1.77
CA GLY A 66 4.30 7.12 -2.44
C GLY A 66 3.11 7.86 -1.82
N THR A 67 3.08 7.97 -0.49
CA THR A 67 2.02 8.69 0.23
C THR A 67 2.02 10.17 -0.13
N LEU A 68 3.18 10.84 -0.06
CA LEU A 68 3.32 12.26 -0.41
C LEU A 68 2.96 12.52 -1.87
N ALA A 69 3.43 11.67 -2.79
CA ALA A 69 3.08 11.77 -4.21
C ALA A 69 1.57 11.64 -4.44
N SER A 70 0.91 10.72 -3.73
CA SER A 70 -0.54 10.52 -3.83
C SER A 70 -1.32 11.72 -3.31
N TYR A 71 -0.94 12.29 -2.17
CA TYR A 71 -1.55 13.52 -1.66
C TYR A 71 -1.31 14.71 -2.59
N ALA A 72 -0.12 14.83 -3.17
CA ALA A 72 0.17 15.87 -4.16
C ALA A 72 -0.74 15.75 -5.39
N LEU A 73 -1.05 14.52 -5.85
CA LEU A 73 -2.02 14.30 -6.93
C LEU A 73 -3.44 14.66 -6.54
N VAL A 74 -3.89 14.34 -5.31
CA VAL A 74 -5.22 14.72 -4.82
C VAL A 74 -5.36 16.24 -4.76
N PHE A 75 -4.46 16.93 -4.07
CA PHE A 75 -4.55 18.38 -3.88
C PHE A 75 -4.23 19.16 -5.16
N GLY A 76 -3.24 18.70 -5.93
CA GLY A 76 -2.91 19.27 -7.24
C GLY A 76 -4.05 19.10 -8.23
N GLY A 77 -4.62 17.90 -8.34
CA GLY A 77 -5.77 17.63 -9.19
C GLY A 77 -7.00 18.45 -8.79
N ALA A 78 -7.34 18.50 -7.50
CA ALA A 78 -8.47 19.28 -7.02
C ALA A 78 -8.31 20.80 -7.26
N SER A 79 -7.13 21.34 -7.01
CA SER A 79 -6.85 22.78 -7.24
C SER A 79 -6.88 23.15 -8.72
N MET A 80 -6.37 22.29 -9.61
CA MET A 80 -6.46 22.49 -11.05
C MET A 80 -7.90 22.35 -11.57
N ALA A 81 -8.71 21.45 -11.01
CA ALA A 81 -10.10 21.28 -11.39
C ALA A 81 -10.94 22.53 -11.08
N ALA A 82 -10.66 23.21 -9.96
CA ALA A 82 -11.40 24.40 -9.53
C ALA A 82 -11.20 25.65 -10.43
N GLY A 83 -10.10 25.71 -11.18
CA GLY A 83 -9.70 26.90 -11.94
C GLY A 83 -9.67 26.73 -13.46
N SER A 84 -10.19 25.64 -14.02
CA SER A 84 -9.92 25.28 -15.42
C SER A 84 -11.17 25.04 -16.28
N ASN A 85 -11.02 25.26 -17.59
CA ASN A 85 -12.06 25.04 -18.60
C ASN A 85 -12.33 23.53 -18.81
N ASP A 86 -13.44 23.18 -19.46
CA ASP A 86 -13.99 21.82 -19.60
C ASP A 86 -12.98 20.71 -19.92
N SER A 87 -12.02 20.93 -20.83
CA SER A 87 -11.05 19.90 -21.23
C SER A 87 -9.96 19.64 -20.20
N THR A 88 -9.50 20.66 -19.46
CA THR A 88 -8.51 20.51 -18.39
C THR A 88 -9.14 19.92 -17.12
N SER A 89 -10.43 20.19 -16.89
CA SER A 89 -11.17 19.67 -15.73
C SER A 89 -11.20 18.13 -15.68
N ARG A 90 -11.32 17.46 -16.84
CA ARG A 90 -11.36 15.99 -16.92
C ARG A 90 -10.03 15.36 -16.52
N LEU A 91 -8.91 15.93 -16.98
CA LEU A 91 -7.57 15.46 -16.62
C LEU A 91 -7.27 15.73 -15.13
N ALA A 92 -7.69 16.88 -14.63
CA ALA A 92 -7.54 17.23 -13.21
C ALA A 92 -8.36 16.28 -12.31
N SER A 93 -9.58 15.94 -12.71
CA SER A 93 -10.47 15.00 -12.00
C SER A 93 -9.92 13.58 -12.00
N SER A 94 -9.34 13.12 -13.12
CA SER A 94 -8.71 11.79 -13.18
C SER A 94 -7.44 11.74 -12.33
N ALA A 95 -6.62 12.80 -12.33
CA ALA A 95 -5.46 12.90 -11.45
C ALA A 95 -5.83 12.86 -9.96
N ALA A 96 -6.89 13.59 -9.57
CA ALA A 96 -7.40 13.55 -8.19
C ALA A 96 -7.90 12.14 -7.82
N SER A 97 -8.62 11.48 -8.71
CA SER A 97 -9.13 10.11 -8.49
C SER A 97 -8.00 9.09 -8.34
N VAL A 98 -6.98 9.16 -9.20
CA VAL A 98 -5.76 8.34 -9.08
C VAL A 98 -5.03 8.64 -7.78
N GLY A 99 -4.95 9.92 -7.39
CA GLY A 99 -4.40 10.33 -6.11
C GLY A 99 -5.13 9.71 -4.92
N LEU A 100 -6.47 9.66 -4.95
CA LEU A 100 -7.30 9.06 -3.89
C LEU A 100 -7.09 7.55 -3.77
N VAL A 101 -6.98 6.84 -4.89
CA VAL A 101 -6.59 5.42 -4.87
C VAL A 101 -5.16 5.27 -4.35
N GLY A 102 -4.28 6.20 -4.74
CA GLY A 102 -2.91 6.26 -4.27
C GLY A 102 -2.82 6.41 -2.74
N THR A 103 -3.61 7.29 -2.11
CA THR A 103 -3.59 7.47 -0.65
C THR A 103 -4.07 6.22 0.10
N LEU A 104 -4.87 5.35 -0.56
CA LEU A 104 -5.27 4.05 -0.03
C LEU A 104 -4.18 2.97 -0.16
N VAL A 105 -3.37 2.97 -1.21
CA VAL A 105 -2.41 1.87 -1.45
C VAL A 105 -0.96 2.25 -1.10
N ALA A 106 -0.57 3.49 -1.32
CA ALA A 106 0.81 3.93 -1.27
C ALA A 106 1.50 3.80 0.10
N PRO A 107 0.83 4.10 1.25
CA PRO A 107 1.39 3.79 2.57
C PRO A 107 1.77 2.31 2.76
N THR A 108 1.16 1.40 2.00
CA THR A 108 1.42 -0.06 2.07
C THR A 108 2.65 -0.49 1.24
N PHE A 109 3.21 0.37 0.38
CA PHE A 109 4.29 -0.04 -0.53
C PHE A 109 5.55 -0.56 0.18
N GLY A 110 5.92 0.01 1.34
CA GLY A 110 7.03 -0.54 2.13
C GLY A 110 6.75 -1.93 2.70
N HIS A 111 5.48 -2.26 2.95
CA HIS A 111 5.07 -3.59 3.40
C HIS A 111 5.11 -4.61 2.27
N TRP A 112 4.69 -4.23 1.05
CA TRP A 112 4.86 -5.06 -0.14
C TRP A 112 6.33 -5.29 -0.45
N TYR A 113 7.17 -4.26 -0.29
CA TYR A 113 8.63 -4.42 -0.34
C TYR A 113 9.16 -5.34 0.77
N GLY A 114 8.52 -5.43 1.94
CA GLY A 114 8.79 -6.46 2.95
C GLY A 114 8.17 -7.84 2.65
N GLY A 115 7.37 -7.97 1.58
CA GLY A 115 6.64 -9.16 1.19
C GLY A 115 5.39 -9.48 2.01
N LYS A 116 4.76 -8.47 2.62
CA LYS A 116 3.47 -8.61 3.29
C LYS A 116 2.40 -7.83 2.52
N GLY A 117 1.46 -8.56 1.92
CA GLY A 117 0.40 -8.00 1.07
C GLY A 117 -0.63 -7.14 1.81
N PHE A 118 -1.08 -7.60 2.98
CA PHE A 118 -2.15 -6.96 3.75
C PHE A 118 -1.66 -6.49 5.12
N THR A 119 -1.94 -5.24 5.48
CA THR A 119 -1.49 -4.63 6.73
C THR A 119 -2.67 -4.19 7.60
N ARG A 120 -2.41 -4.00 8.89
CA ARG A 120 -3.43 -3.46 9.81
C ARG A 120 -3.83 -2.04 9.40
N GLY A 121 -2.85 -1.20 9.04
CA GLY A 121 -3.10 0.16 8.57
C GLY A 121 -3.92 0.22 7.28
N PHE A 122 -3.73 -0.72 6.35
CA PHE A 122 -4.58 -0.85 5.17
C PHE A 122 -6.02 -1.22 5.54
N GLY A 123 -6.20 -2.17 6.46
CA GLY A 123 -7.53 -2.50 7.00
C GLY A 123 -8.24 -1.32 7.67
N LEU A 124 -7.50 -0.50 8.44
CA LEU A 124 -8.05 0.72 9.05
C LEU A 124 -8.49 1.75 8.00
N ARG A 125 -7.75 1.90 6.90
CA ARG A 125 -8.10 2.82 5.81
C ARG A 125 -9.30 2.34 4.99
N LEU A 126 -9.41 1.03 4.73
CA LEU A 126 -10.63 0.45 4.16
C LEU A 126 -11.85 0.67 5.08
N GLY A 127 -11.67 0.44 6.38
CA GLY A 127 -12.70 0.76 7.38
C GLY A 127 -13.08 2.25 7.37
N ALA A 128 -12.09 3.13 7.29
CA ALA A 128 -12.31 4.57 7.17
C ALA A 128 -13.10 4.95 5.91
N MET A 129 -12.87 4.30 4.76
CA MET A 129 -13.69 4.51 3.56
C MET A 129 -15.14 4.10 3.81
N ALA A 130 -15.37 2.93 4.40
CA ALA A 130 -16.72 2.46 4.70
C ALA A 130 -17.46 3.43 5.66
N VAL A 131 -16.79 3.88 6.71
CA VAL A 131 -17.34 4.86 7.66
C VAL A 131 -17.56 6.21 6.97
N GLY A 132 -16.63 6.66 6.12
CA GLY A 132 -16.74 7.91 5.38
C GLY A 132 -17.90 7.92 4.38
N VAL A 133 -18.10 6.82 3.64
CA VAL A 133 -19.28 6.65 2.77
C VAL A 133 -20.55 6.65 3.60
N THR A 134 -20.57 5.99 4.76
CA THR A 134 -21.72 6.01 5.67
C THR A 134 -22.00 7.41 6.19
N ALA A 135 -20.97 8.17 6.58
CA ALA A 135 -21.08 9.57 6.99
C ALA A 135 -21.70 10.43 5.89
N LEU A 136 -21.25 10.21 4.65
CA LEU A 136 -21.75 10.91 3.46
C LEU A 136 -23.23 10.58 3.19
N VAL A 137 -23.60 9.29 3.25
CA VAL A 137 -25.00 8.85 3.09
C VAL A 137 -25.89 9.44 4.16
N VAL A 138 -25.45 9.43 5.44
CA VAL A 138 -26.20 10.05 6.55
C VAL A 138 -26.39 11.54 6.30
N ALA A 139 -25.33 12.26 5.90
CA ALA A 139 -25.40 13.69 5.61
C ALA A 139 -26.38 14.01 4.47
N PHE A 140 -26.45 13.18 3.42
CA PHE A 140 -27.40 13.37 2.31
C PHE A 140 -28.81 12.85 2.58
N SER A 141 -28.99 11.88 3.48
CA SER A 141 -30.31 11.34 3.82
C SER A 141 -31.09 12.22 4.80
N GLY A 142 -30.38 12.97 5.66
CA GLY A 142 -30.99 13.89 6.63
C GLY A 142 -31.53 15.19 6.02
N CYS A 143 -31.01 15.57 4.85
CA CYS A 143 -31.52 16.66 4.04
C CYS A 143 -32.08 16.03 2.76
N SER A 144 -33.36 15.69 2.72
CA SER A 144 -34.02 15.31 1.45
C SER A 144 -33.70 16.41 0.44
N PHE A 145 -32.88 16.07 -0.54
CA PHE A 145 -32.38 16.96 -1.58
C PHE A 145 -33.57 17.42 -2.43
N SER A 146 -34.31 18.43 -1.95
CA SER A 146 -35.45 18.98 -2.66
C SER A 146 -34.89 19.86 -3.79
N PHE A 147 -34.58 19.25 -4.93
CA PHE A 147 -34.39 19.94 -6.22
C PHE A 147 -35.74 20.52 -6.66
N GLY A 148 -36.30 21.47 -5.90
CA GLY A 148 -37.61 21.98 -6.24
C GLY A 148 -38.25 22.81 -5.14
N HIS A 149 -38.57 24.04 -5.55
CA HIS A 149 -39.53 24.98 -5.00
C HIS A 149 -39.08 25.91 -3.88
N ASP A 150 -38.93 27.17 -4.26
CA ASP A 150 -38.89 28.40 -3.45
C ASP A 150 -40.12 28.51 -2.53
N SER A 151 -40.19 27.66 -1.52
CA SER A 151 -41.13 27.80 -0.40
C SER A 151 -40.33 28.33 0.77
N GLN A 152 -40.13 29.64 0.74
CA GLN A 152 -39.72 30.43 1.88
C GLN A 152 -40.73 30.15 3.01
N ASP A 153 -40.21 29.88 4.22
CA ASP A 153 -40.97 29.66 5.48
C ASP A 153 -41.20 28.19 5.90
N ASP A 154 -40.14 27.53 6.39
CA ASP A 154 -40.16 26.80 7.68
C ASP A 154 -38.75 26.29 8.04
N ASP A 155 -38.00 27.14 8.74
CA ASP A 155 -36.69 26.84 9.30
C ASP A 155 -36.85 25.94 10.54
N SER A 156 -36.19 24.76 10.61
CA SER A 156 -35.33 24.36 11.77
C SER A 156 -35.08 22.85 12.00
N GLU A 157 -35.70 21.90 11.31
CA GLU A 157 -35.56 20.47 11.73
C GLU A 157 -34.45 19.65 11.05
N CYS A 158 -33.68 20.21 10.10
CA CYS A 158 -32.55 19.50 9.48
C CYS A 158 -31.30 19.32 10.38
N GLY A 159 -31.25 19.92 11.58
CA GLY A 159 -30.02 19.97 12.40
C GLY A 159 -29.59 18.64 13.03
N ARG A 160 -30.48 17.64 13.16
CA ARG A 160 -30.14 16.35 13.81
C ARG A 160 -29.29 15.42 12.92
N GLY A 161 -29.43 15.50 11.60
CA GLY A 161 -28.64 14.69 10.66
C GLY A 161 -27.19 15.16 10.54
N GLU A 162 -26.95 16.48 10.62
CA GLU A 162 -25.62 17.07 10.46
C GLU A 162 -24.63 16.65 11.55
N THR A 163 -25.08 16.60 12.80
CA THR A 163 -24.21 16.25 13.93
C THR A 163 -23.73 14.79 13.84
N GLY A 164 -24.63 13.87 13.45
CA GLY A 164 -24.28 12.46 13.27
C GLY A 164 -23.31 12.23 12.12
N GLY A 165 -23.55 12.86 10.97
CA GLY A 165 -22.64 12.80 9.82
C GLY A 165 -21.25 13.37 10.13
N ALA A 166 -21.18 14.50 10.83
CA ALA A 166 -19.91 15.12 11.21
C ALA A 166 -19.07 14.23 12.13
N LEU A 167 -19.68 13.60 13.14
CA LEU A 167 -18.99 12.67 14.05
C LEU A 167 -18.44 11.44 13.30
N LEU A 168 -19.23 10.85 12.40
CA LEU A 168 -18.77 9.74 11.57
C LEU A 168 -17.64 10.18 10.62
N GLY A 169 -17.71 11.39 10.07
CA GLY A 169 -16.66 11.98 9.26
C GLY A 169 -15.33 12.13 10.03
N LEU A 170 -15.38 12.66 11.26
CA LEU A 170 -14.21 12.76 12.13
C LEU A 170 -13.62 11.40 12.48
N LEU A 171 -14.46 10.40 12.75
CA LEU A 171 -14.02 9.03 12.98
C LEU A 171 -13.33 8.45 11.73
N ALA A 172 -13.91 8.63 10.56
CA ALA A 172 -13.33 8.18 9.29
C ALA A 172 -11.95 8.81 9.05
N VAL A 173 -11.83 10.13 9.21
CA VAL A 173 -10.55 10.85 9.05
C VAL A 173 -9.51 10.35 10.07
N SER A 174 -9.92 10.15 11.33
CA SER A 174 -9.03 9.67 12.38
C SER A 174 -8.53 8.25 12.09
N MET A 175 -9.40 7.35 11.63
CA MET A 175 -9.03 6.00 11.20
C MET A 175 -8.11 6.02 9.97
N TRP A 176 -8.36 6.93 9.04
CA TRP A 176 -7.54 7.09 7.84
C TRP A 176 -6.11 7.51 8.18
N ILE A 177 -5.96 8.56 9.01
CA ILE A 177 -4.66 9.06 9.47
C ILE A 177 -3.97 7.99 10.32
N GLY A 178 -4.68 7.40 11.27
CA GLY A 178 -4.15 6.34 12.14
C GLY A 178 -3.63 5.14 11.35
N GLY A 179 -4.37 4.68 10.33
CA GLY A 179 -3.93 3.59 9.44
C GLY A 179 -2.71 3.97 8.60
N THR A 180 -2.65 5.21 8.11
CA THR A 180 -1.48 5.71 7.36
C THR A 180 -0.22 5.74 8.22
N VAL A 181 -0.31 6.27 9.44
CA VAL A 181 0.81 6.32 10.39
C VAL A 181 1.25 4.92 10.81
N ASP A 182 0.30 4.01 11.09
CA ASP A 182 0.59 2.62 11.43
C ASP A 182 1.43 1.94 10.33
N ASP A 183 1.08 2.16 9.06
CA ASP A 183 1.80 1.58 7.93
C ASP A 183 3.20 2.17 7.76
N ILE A 184 3.36 3.49 7.83
CA ILE A 184 4.67 4.14 7.69
C ILE A 184 5.63 3.69 8.81
N VAL A 185 5.15 3.63 10.05
CA VAL A 185 5.97 3.26 11.23
C VAL A 185 6.32 1.78 11.22
N GLN A 186 5.42 0.90 10.78
CA GLN A 186 5.67 -0.55 10.77
C GLN A 186 6.52 -1.02 9.57
N ALA A 187 6.55 -0.29 8.45
CA ALA A 187 7.28 -0.68 7.25
C ALA A 187 8.75 -1.12 7.50
N PRO A 188 9.62 -0.32 8.15
CA PRO A 188 11.01 -0.73 8.39
C PRO A 188 11.12 -1.90 9.37
N ARG A 189 10.26 -1.94 10.39
CA ARG A 189 10.23 -3.03 11.39
C ARG A 189 9.92 -4.38 10.74
N ARG A 190 9.14 -4.40 9.67
CA ARG A 190 8.81 -5.63 8.92
C ARG A 190 9.98 -6.13 8.11
N VAL A 191 10.70 -5.24 7.44
CA VAL A 191 11.95 -5.59 6.74
C VAL A 191 12.97 -6.14 7.74
N ARG A 192 13.14 -5.48 8.89
CA ARG A 192 14.01 -5.97 9.97
C ARG A 192 13.65 -7.39 10.39
N ARG A 193 12.37 -7.65 10.67
CA ARG A 193 11.89 -8.99 11.06
C ARG A 193 12.14 -10.04 9.98
N ARG A 194 12.02 -9.66 8.70
CA ARG A 194 12.29 -10.55 7.57
C ARG A 194 13.78 -10.86 7.45
N ASN A 195 14.64 -9.85 7.57
CA ASN A 195 16.09 -10.02 7.53
C ASN A 195 16.58 -10.82 8.76
N SER A 196 15.98 -10.60 9.93
CA SER A 196 16.34 -11.34 11.16
C SER A 196 15.77 -12.76 11.20
N ALA A 197 14.78 -13.11 10.39
CA ALA A 197 14.22 -14.47 10.33
C ALA A 197 15.15 -15.48 9.61
N ARG A 198 16.42 -15.14 9.42
CA ARG A 198 17.44 -15.97 8.77
C ARG A 198 18.18 -16.91 9.71
N PHE A 199 17.79 -16.94 10.98
CA PHE A 199 18.21 -18.00 11.89
C PHE A 199 17.35 -19.22 11.61
N ALA A 200 17.97 -20.27 11.07
CA ALA A 200 17.36 -21.57 10.90
C ALA A 200 17.95 -22.51 11.95
N LEU A 201 17.06 -23.17 12.68
CA LEU A 201 17.41 -24.31 13.50
C LEU A 201 17.40 -25.54 12.59
N THR A 202 18.60 -26.05 12.28
CA THR A 202 18.75 -27.27 11.48
C THR A 202 19.07 -28.43 12.42
N PRO A 203 18.35 -29.56 12.33
CA PRO A 203 18.74 -30.76 13.05
C PRO A 203 20.09 -31.25 12.53
N LEU A 204 21.03 -31.49 13.44
CA LEU A 204 22.32 -32.08 13.14
C LEU A 204 22.31 -33.52 13.65
N VAL A 205 22.29 -34.49 12.74
CA VAL A 205 22.39 -35.92 13.06
C VAL A 205 23.78 -36.39 12.64
N GLN A 206 24.59 -36.83 13.60
CA GLN A 206 25.94 -37.33 13.36
C GLN A 206 26.15 -38.65 14.10
N GLY A 207 26.07 -39.78 13.39
CA GLY A 207 26.35 -41.14 13.90
C GLY A 207 25.60 -41.47 15.18
N ASP A 208 26.23 -41.18 16.31
CA ASP A 208 25.74 -41.47 17.67
C ASP A 208 25.23 -40.23 18.43
N ARG A 209 25.08 -39.08 17.76
CA ARG A 209 24.66 -37.80 18.36
C ARG A 209 23.57 -37.13 17.54
N ALA A 210 22.54 -36.65 18.23
CA ALA A 210 21.54 -35.75 17.69
C ALA A 210 21.67 -34.39 18.39
N GLY A 211 21.69 -33.31 17.60
CA GLY A 211 21.77 -31.94 18.10
C GLY A 211 20.99 -30.97 17.23
N LEU A 212 20.98 -29.70 17.65
CA LEU A 212 20.42 -28.58 16.90
C LEU A 212 21.55 -27.63 16.55
N ALA A 213 21.79 -27.42 15.26
CA ALA A 213 22.68 -26.37 14.78
C ALA A 213 21.85 -25.11 14.55
N LEU A 214 22.31 -23.99 15.10
CA LEU A 214 21.81 -22.67 14.72
C LEU A 214 22.65 -22.20 13.54
N VAL A 215 22.02 -22.15 12.36
CA VAL A 215 22.65 -21.59 11.16
C VAL A 215 22.08 -20.20 10.95
N GLY A 216 22.94 -19.20 10.80
CA GLY A 216 22.57 -17.83 10.50
C GLY A 216 23.46 -17.27 9.41
N ALA A 217 22.88 -16.44 8.54
CA ALA A 217 23.66 -15.56 7.67
C ALA A 217 23.95 -14.26 8.47
N PHE A 218 25.23 -13.96 8.68
CA PHE A 218 25.73 -12.74 9.31
C PHE A 218 26.21 -11.74 8.26
#